data_AF-A0AAU7NZ80-F1
#
_entry.id   AF-A0AAU7NZ80-F1
#
_cell.length_a   1.000
_cell.length_b   1.000
_cell.length_c   1.000
_cell.angle_alpha   90.00
_cell.angle_beta   90.00
_cell.angle_gamma   90.00
#
_symmetry.space_group_name_H-M   'P 1'
#
loop_
_entity.id
_entity.type
_entity.pdbx_description
1 polymer ?
#
loop_
_entity_poly.entity_id
_entity_poly.type
_entity_poly.pdbx_seq_one_letter_code
_entity_poly.pdbx_strand_id
1 'polypeptide(L)'
;MAITLADLLDQLRLSIKRLTSRKPHNPGPESDLQMLARVGRRFALLFFILLFFEDISDFLLESLHVAFELIHVFLEVIELSVEIALEHLFHTSHHESEIIMINALLLGAIYLSYRLARSWPALPRRLQKRFTDAWLHYKNHKIAYWRSLTKAQQIKLTSAYVAGFSLMLFWLTL
;
A
#
# COMPACT_ATOMS: atom_id res chain seq x y z
N MET A 1 -35.51 12.04 -22.04
CA MET A 1 -34.69 12.97 -21.25
C MET A 1 -33.28 12.39 -21.19
N ALA A 2 -32.35 12.91 -22.00
CA ALA A 2 -30.98 12.38 -22.05
C ALA A 2 -30.16 13.02 -20.95
N ILE A 3 -29.78 12.23 -19.94
CA ILE A 3 -28.83 12.65 -18.90
C ILE A 3 -27.47 12.79 -19.59
N THR A 4 -26.93 14.01 -19.61
CA THR A 4 -25.66 14.30 -20.28
C THR A 4 -24.49 13.85 -19.39
N LEU A 5 -23.39 13.42 -20.01
CA LEU A 5 -22.17 12.97 -19.33
C LEU A 5 -21.59 14.03 -18.37
N ALA A 6 -21.86 15.30 -18.64
CA ALA A 6 -21.51 16.42 -17.78
C ALA A 6 -22.27 16.41 -16.43
N ASP A 7 -23.55 16.03 -16.45
CA ASP A 7 -24.40 15.99 -15.25
C ASP A 7 -23.97 14.84 -14.31
N LEU A 8 -23.56 13.70 -14.89
CA LEU A 8 -22.97 12.59 -14.13
C LEU A 8 -21.63 12.96 -13.50
N LEU A 9 -20.78 13.72 -14.20
CA LEU A 9 -19.48 14.15 -13.66
C LEU A 9 -19.65 15.14 -12.50
N ASP A 10 -20.61 16.05 -12.57
CA ASP A 10 -20.89 16.99 -11.49
C ASP A 10 -21.53 16.31 -10.26
N GLN A 11 -22.42 15.33 -10.47
CA GLN A 11 -22.94 14.51 -9.37
C GLN A 11 -21.84 13.70 -8.67
N LEU A 12 -20.91 13.11 -9.44
CA LEU A 12 -19.75 12.40 -8.89
C LEU A 12 -18.86 13.34 -8.08
N ARG A 13 -18.58 14.54 -8.61
CA ARG A 13 -17.77 15.55 -7.92
C ARG A 13 -18.42 16.01 -6.61
N LEU A 14 -19.73 16.22 -6.61
CA LEU A 14 -20.51 16.58 -5.41
C LEU A 14 -20.51 15.45 -4.38
N SER A 15 -20.62 14.20 -4.82
CA SER A 15 -20.61 13.02 -3.94
C SER A 15 -19.24 12.81 -3.30
N ILE A 16 -18.16 12.96 -4.07
CA ILE A 16 -16.78 12.93 -3.56
C ILE A 16 -16.55 14.07 -2.56
N LYS A 17 -17.06 15.28 -2.84
CA LYS A 17 -16.95 16.43 -1.93
C LYS A 17 -17.71 16.21 -0.61
N ARG A 18 -18.86 15.54 -0.64
CA ARG A 18 -19.60 15.14 0.57
C ARG A 18 -18.87 14.03 1.34
N LEU A 19 -18.28 13.06 0.66
CA LEU A 19 -17.48 11.99 1.30
C LEU A 19 -16.18 12.50 1.93
N THR A 20 -15.57 13.53 1.34
CA THR A 20 -14.36 14.20 1.87
C THR A 20 -14.67 15.31 2.89
N SER A 21 -15.94 15.70 3.05
CA SER A 21 -16.39 16.57 4.13
C SER A 21 -16.44 15.76 5.43
N ARG A 22 -15.25 15.44 5.95
CA ARG A 22 -15.08 15.00 7.33
C ARG A 22 -15.69 16.07 8.22
N LYS A 23 -16.77 15.71 8.91
CA LYS A 23 -17.39 16.51 9.97
C LYS A 23 -16.27 17.06 10.87
N PRO A 24 -16.13 18.38 11.04
CA PRO A 24 -15.11 18.93 11.93
C PRO A 24 -15.33 18.33 13.31
N HIS A 25 -14.30 17.64 13.80
CA HIS A 25 -14.29 17.02 15.11
C HIS A 25 -14.38 18.15 16.13
N ASN A 26 -15.59 18.37 16.66
CA ASN A 26 -15.86 19.41 17.64
C ASN A 26 -15.14 18.99 18.93
N PRO A 27 -14.06 19.68 19.35
CA PRO A 27 -13.30 19.29 20.52
C PRO A 27 -14.07 19.77 21.75
N GLY A 28 -15.11 19.03 22.13
CA GLY A 28 -15.51 19.01 23.53
C GLY A 28 -14.32 18.57 24.38
N PRO A 29 -14.24 18.96 25.66
CA PRO A 29 -13.16 18.54 26.56
C PRO A 29 -13.07 17.01 26.54
N GLU A 30 -12.04 16.50 25.89
CA GLU A 30 -11.85 15.06 25.69
C GLU A 30 -11.65 14.43 27.07
N SER A 31 -12.54 13.51 27.45
CA SER A 31 -12.48 12.84 28.75
C SER A 31 -11.23 11.95 28.81
N ASP A 32 -10.57 11.91 29.97
CA ASP A 32 -9.34 11.15 30.20
C ASP A 32 -9.46 9.67 29.77
N LEU A 33 -10.64 9.08 29.92
CA LEU A 33 -10.95 7.71 29.48
C LEU A 33 -10.86 7.55 27.95
N GLN A 34 -11.33 8.54 27.19
CA GLN A 34 -11.27 8.51 25.73
C GLN A 34 -9.82 8.62 25.24
N MET A 35 -9.01 9.43 25.90
CA MET A 35 -7.57 9.54 25.61
C MET A 35 -6.85 8.21 25.86
N LEU A 36 -7.08 7.58 27.01
CA LEU A 36 -6.50 6.28 27.36
C LEU A 36 -6.96 5.16 26.43
N ALA A 37 -8.26 5.08 26.12
CA ALA A 37 -8.80 4.08 25.21
C ALA A 37 -8.20 4.21 23.80
N ARG A 38 -7.99 5.45 23.31
CA ARG A 38 -7.35 5.71 22.02
C ARG A 38 -5.92 5.18 21.97
N VAL A 39 -5.16 5.36 23.05
CA VAL A 39 -3.77 4.89 23.16
C VAL A 39 -3.73 3.38 23.31
N GLY A 40 -4.54 2.82 24.21
CA GLY A 40 -4.66 1.37 24.41
C GLY A 40 -5.02 0.64 23.12
N ARG A 41 -5.98 1.16 22.34
CA ARG A 41 -6.33 0.58 21.03
C ARG A 41 -5.16 0.60 20.04
N ARG A 42 -4.34 1.65 20.03
CA ARG A 42 -3.15 1.71 19.16
C ARG A 42 -2.11 0.67 19.57
N PHE A 43 -1.86 0.54 20.87
CA PHE A 43 -0.94 -0.48 21.40
C PHE A 43 -1.45 -1.89 21.15
N ALA A 44 -2.74 -2.16 21.37
CA ALA A 44 -3.34 -3.46 21.07
C ALA A 44 -3.21 -3.81 19.58
N LEU A 45 -3.42 -2.84 18.68
CA LEU A 45 -3.25 -3.04 17.25
C LEU A 45 -1.77 -3.30 16.90
N LEU A 46 -0.83 -2.52 17.45
CA LEU A 46 0.59 -2.74 17.22
C LEU A 46 1.05 -4.10 17.76
N PHE A 47 0.54 -4.50 18.94
CA PHE A 47 0.83 -5.79 19.54
C PHE A 47 0.27 -6.93 18.69
N PHE A 48 -0.96 -6.80 18.19
CA PHE A 48 -1.55 -7.73 17.24
C PHE A 48 -0.69 -7.86 15.97
N ILE A 49 -0.27 -6.73 15.37
CA ILE A 49 0.61 -6.76 14.19
C ILE A 49 1.94 -7.45 14.50
N LEU A 50 2.53 -7.21 15.68
CA LEU A 50 3.79 -7.86 16.08
C LEU A 50 3.60 -9.37 16.29
N LEU A 51 2.51 -9.77 16.94
CA LEU A 51 2.22 -11.18 17.23
C LEU A 51 2.00 -11.97 15.93
N PHE A 52 1.24 -11.40 14.99
CA PHE A 52 0.97 -12.01 13.69
C PHE A 52 1.99 -11.61 12.62
N PHE A 53 3.13 -11.03 12.99
CA PHE A 53 4.09 -10.52 12.01
C PHE A 53 4.65 -11.63 11.13
N GLU A 54 4.98 -12.77 11.74
CA GLU A 54 5.45 -13.96 11.04
C GLU A 54 4.36 -14.48 10.10
N ASP A 55 3.15 -14.75 10.61
CA ASP A 55 2.02 -15.22 9.79
C ASP A 55 1.68 -14.28 8.62
N ILE A 56 1.69 -12.96 8.84
CA ILE A 56 1.42 -11.97 7.79
C ILE A 56 2.54 -11.99 6.74
N SER A 57 3.79 -12.13 7.19
CA SER A 57 4.94 -12.17 6.29
C SER A 57 4.94 -13.44 5.45
N ASP A 58 4.68 -14.59 6.09
CA ASP A 58 4.58 -15.89 5.42
C ASP A 58 3.43 -15.89 4.41
N PHE A 59 2.24 -15.43 4.81
CA PHE A 59 1.10 -15.28 3.91
C PHE A 59 1.43 -14.37 2.72
N LEU A 60 2.17 -13.28 2.92
CA LEU A 60 2.55 -12.36 1.86
C LEU A 60 3.57 -12.99 0.89
N LEU A 61 4.53 -13.75 1.42
CA LEU A 61 5.52 -14.48 0.61
C LEU A 61 4.85 -15.59 -0.20
N GLU A 62 3.96 -16.37 0.42
CA GLU A 62 3.18 -17.41 -0.26
C GLU A 62 2.28 -16.80 -1.34
N SER A 63 1.60 -15.69 -1.03
CA SER A 63 0.78 -14.96 -2.01
C SER A 63 1.60 -14.46 -3.20
N LEU A 64 2.81 -13.94 -2.95
CA LEU A 64 3.72 -13.52 -4.03
C LEU A 64 4.17 -14.72 -4.86
N HIS A 65 4.48 -15.85 -4.21
CA HIS A 65 4.88 -17.07 -4.90
C HIS A 65 3.80 -17.55 -5.86
N VAL A 66 2.55 -17.69 -5.37
CA VAL A 66 1.40 -18.08 -6.20
C VAL A 66 1.16 -17.08 -7.34
N ALA A 67 1.33 -15.77 -7.08
CA ALA A 67 1.20 -14.76 -8.13
C ALA A 67 2.26 -14.91 -9.23
N PHE A 68 3.52 -15.20 -8.86
CA PHE A 68 4.59 -15.46 -9.83
C PHE A 68 4.36 -16.76 -10.61
N GLU A 69 3.90 -17.82 -9.94
CA GLU A 69 3.54 -19.08 -10.58
C GLU A 69 2.43 -18.88 -11.62
N LEU A 70 1.38 -18.13 -11.26
CA LEU A 70 0.29 -17.81 -12.18
C LEU A 70 0.77 -17.01 -13.40
N ILE A 71 1.67 -16.04 -13.19
CA ILE A 71 2.28 -15.27 -14.29
C ILE A 71 3.12 -16.20 -15.18
N HIS A 72 3.88 -17.12 -14.59
CA HIS A 72 4.71 -18.06 -15.32
C HIS A 72 3.86 -18.98 -16.21
N VAL A 73 2.83 -19.61 -15.66
CA VAL A 73 1.88 -20.46 -16.41
C VAL A 73 1.19 -19.65 -17.52
N PHE A 74 0.83 -18.39 -17.24
CA PHE A 74 0.23 -17.53 -18.26
C PHE A 74 1.20 -17.24 -19.43
N LEU A 75 2.48 -17.01 -19.13
CA LEU A 75 3.51 -16.84 -20.16
C LEU A 75 3.73 -18.12 -20.97
N GLU A 76 3.73 -19.29 -20.33
CA GLU A 76 3.84 -20.60 -21.00
C GLU A 76 2.67 -20.84 -21.97
N VAL A 77 1.44 -20.45 -21.59
CA VAL A 77 0.28 -20.53 -22.50
C VAL A 77 0.45 -19.62 -23.72
N ILE A 78 0.99 -18.42 -23.54
CA ILE A 78 1.29 -17.50 -24.65
C ILE A 78 2.38 -18.10 -25.54
N GLU A 79 3.42 -18.65 -24.93
CA GLU A 79 4.54 -19.30 -25.61
C GLU A 79 4.05 -20.40 -26.56
N LEU A 80 3.28 -21.35 -26.03
CA LEU A 80 2.68 -22.43 -26.81
C LEU A 80 1.77 -21.91 -27.92
N SER A 81 0.98 -20.87 -27.64
CA SER A 81 0.10 -20.25 -28.63
C SER A 81 0.87 -19.63 -29.80
N VAL A 82 2.02 -19.01 -29.51
CA VAL A 82 2.90 -18.42 -30.52
C VAL A 82 3.60 -19.51 -31.33
N GLU A 83 4.08 -20.57 -30.68
CA GLU A 83 4.73 -21.71 -31.35
C GLU A 83 3.81 -22.33 -32.40
N ILE A 84 2.57 -22.69 -32.01
CA ILE A 84 1.58 -23.27 -32.93
C ILE A 84 1.26 -22.32 -34.09
N ALA A 85 1.14 -21.01 -33.80
CA ALA A 85 0.87 -20.01 -34.83
C ALA A 85 2.03 -19.89 -35.83
N LEU A 86 3.29 -19.92 -35.36
CA LEU A 86 4.46 -19.86 -36.22
C LEU A 86 4.61 -21.11 -37.08
N GLU A 87 4.39 -22.30 -36.52
CA GLU A 87 4.43 -23.57 -37.25
C GLU A 87 3.43 -23.54 -38.43
N HIS A 88 2.19 -23.10 -38.18
CA HIS A 88 1.15 -23.02 -39.22
C HIS A 88 1.41 -21.95 -40.27
N LEU A 89 1.97 -20.79 -39.88
CA LEU A 89 2.18 -19.68 -40.79
C LEU A 89 3.43 -19.83 -41.66
N PHE A 90 4.48 -20.46 -41.12
CA PHE A 90 5.81 -20.44 -41.74
C PHE A 90 6.40 -21.83 -42.03
N HIS A 91 5.72 -22.94 -41.70
CA HIS A 91 6.23 -24.32 -41.85
C HIS A 91 7.67 -24.47 -41.33
N THR A 92 7.98 -23.76 -40.26
CA THR A 92 9.34 -23.59 -39.76
C THR A 92 9.75 -24.83 -38.95
N SER A 93 11.04 -25.18 -38.97
CA SER A 93 11.54 -26.26 -38.12
C SER A 93 11.46 -25.86 -36.63
N HIS A 94 11.21 -26.84 -35.74
CA HIS A 94 11.12 -26.64 -34.29
C HIS A 94 12.34 -25.90 -33.69
N HIS A 95 13.53 -26.04 -34.28
CA HIS A 95 14.72 -25.36 -33.78
C HIS A 95 14.73 -23.86 -34.11
N GLU A 96 14.13 -23.46 -35.23
CA GLU A 96 14.07 -22.05 -35.65
C GLU A 96 12.97 -21.29 -34.90
N SER A 97 11.84 -21.92 -34.55
CA SER A 97 10.78 -21.32 -33.73
C SER A 97 11.27 -21.01 -32.31
N GLU A 98 12.01 -21.93 -31.70
CA GLU A 98 12.59 -21.77 -30.35
C GLU A 98 13.54 -20.56 -30.28
N ILE A 99 14.41 -20.39 -31.29
CA ILE A 99 15.34 -19.25 -31.38
C ILE A 99 14.58 -17.92 -31.53
N ILE A 100 13.52 -17.88 -32.35
CA ILE A 100 12.71 -16.68 -32.55
C ILE A 100 12.03 -16.28 -31.23
N MET A 101 11.50 -17.26 -30.51
CA MET A 101 10.79 -17.08 -29.26
C MET A 101 11.69 -16.57 -28.12
N ILE A 102 12.88 -17.17 -27.95
CA ILE A 102 13.88 -16.70 -26.96
C ILE A 102 14.29 -15.25 -27.27
N ASN A 103 14.52 -14.92 -28.54
CA ASN A 103 14.88 -13.56 -28.94
C ASN A 103 13.73 -12.56 -28.68
N ALA A 104 12.48 -12.94 -28.94
CA ALA A 104 11.31 -12.11 -28.67
C ALA A 104 11.14 -11.86 -27.16
N LEU A 105 11.27 -12.90 -26.33
CA LEU A 105 11.24 -12.79 -24.87
C LEU A 105 12.37 -11.90 -24.35
N LEU A 106 13.59 -12.06 -24.86
CA LEU A 106 14.74 -11.27 -24.46
C LEU A 106 14.55 -9.78 -24.81
N LEU A 107 14.06 -9.47 -26.02
CA LEU A 107 13.75 -8.10 -26.43
C LEU A 107 12.63 -7.48 -25.57
N GLY A 108 11.59 -8.26 -25.28
CA GLY A 108 10.51 -7.86 -24.36
C GLY A 108 11.04 -7.55 -22.97
N ALA A 109 11.87 -8.43 -22.41
CA ALA A 109 12.48 -8.25 -21.09
C ALA A 109 13.37 -7.01 -21.03
N ILE A 110 14.21 -6.77 -22.04
CA ILE A 110 15.05 -5.58 -22.14
C ILE A 110 14.19 -4.32 -22.21
N TYR A 111 13.15 -4.31 -23.06
CA TYR A 111 12.25 -3.17 -23.20
C TYR A 111 11.50 -2.86 -21.89
N LEU A 112 10.95 -3.89 -21.25
CA LEU A 112 10.22 -3.74 -19.99
C LEU A 112 11.14 -3.24 -18.89
N SER A 113 12.34 -3.81 -18.77
CA SER A 113 13.37 -3.37 -17.82
C SER A 113 13.78 -1.92 -18.06
N TYR A 114 13.98 -1.52 -19.31
CA TYR A 114 14.29 -0.13 -19.66
C TYR A 114 13.15 0.82 -19.27
N ARG A 115 11.89 0.45 -19.54
CA ARG A 115 10.71 1.25 -19.20
C ARG A 115 10.49 1.36 -17.69
N LEU A 116 10.71 0.26 -16.96
CA LEU A 116 10.70 0.21 -15.50
C LEU A 116 11.79 1.12 -14.95
N ALA A 117 13.04 0.98 -15.39
CA ALA A 117 14.17 1.79 -14.96
C ALA A 117 13.95 3.29 -15.23
N ARG A 118 13.32 3.65 -16.36
CA ARG A 118 12.99 5.05 -16.70
C ARG A 118 11.83 5.62 -15.88
N SER A 119 10.86 4.79 -15.51
CA SER A 119 9.71 5.19 -14.68
C SER A 119 10.07 5.21 -13.18
N TRP A 120 11.07 4.40 -12.80
CA TRP A 120 11.56 4.24 -11.44
C TRP A 120 11.95 5.54 -10.74
N PRO A 121 12.68 6.50 -11.35
CA PRO A 121 13.06 7.74 -10.63
C PRO A 121 11.89 8.70 -10.40
N ALA A 122 10.78 8.59 -11.15
CA ALA A 122 9.66 9.53 -11.04
C ALA A 122 8.67 9.16 -9.91
N LEU A 123 8.49 7.86 -9.67
CA LEU A 123 7.59 7.33 -8.63
C LEU A 123 7.98 7.73 -7.20
N PRO A 124 9.22 7.50 -6.72
CA PRO A 124 9.61 7.82 -5.35
C PRO A 124 9.61 9.32 -5.13
N ARG A 125 9.97 10.16 -6.12
CA ARG A 125 9.92 11.62 -5.99
C ARG A 125 8.49 12.12 -5.76
N ARG A 126 7.50 11.55 -6.44
CA ARG A 126 6.08 11.91 -6.25
C ARG A 126 5.54 11.41 -4.92
N LEU A 127 5.90 10.19 -4.54
CA LEU A 127 5.52 9.61 -3.24
C LEU A 127 6.16 10.38 -2.09
N GLN A 128 7.43 10.75 -2.21
CA GLN A 128 8.16 11.49 -1.19
C GLN A 128 7.58 12.88 -0.96
N LYS A 129 7.15 13.59 -2.00
CA LYS A 129 6.46 14.89 -1.84
C LYS A 129 5.15 14.70 -1.05
N ARG A 130 4.31 13.76 -1.49
CA ARG A 130 3.04 13.46 -0.81
C ARG A 130 3.24 12.99 0.64
N PHE A 131 4.28 12.18 0.86
CA PHE A 131 4.64 11.69 2.18
C PHE A 131 5.13 12.83 3.07
N THR A 132 6.01 13.69 2.56
CA THR A 132 6.49 14.87 3.30
C THR A 132 5.35 15.80 3.67
N ASP A 133 4.44 16.09 2.75
CA ASP A 133 3.29 16.96 3.00
C ASP A 133 2.34 16.35 4.04
N ALA A 134 2.02 15.07 3.90
CA ALA A 134 1.20 14.34 4.86
C ALA A 134 1.88 14.26 6.24
N TRP A 135 3.19 14.06 6.26
CA TRP A 135 4.02 14.01 7.46
C TRP A 135 4.04 15.35 8.19
N LEU A 136 4.26 16.46 7.47
CA LEU A 136 4.23 17.81 8.02
C LEU A 136 2.86 18.14 8.60
N HIS A 137 1.78 17.81 7.88
CA HIS A 137 0.42 17.99 8.37
C HIS A 137 0.18 17.17 9.65
N TYR A 138 0.59 15.90 9.68
CA TYR A 138 0.49 15.04 10.84
C TYR A 138 1.26 15.60 12.05
N LYS A 139 2.51 16.02 11.84
CA LYS A 139 3.37 16.60 12.88
C LYS A 139 2.76 17.87 13.46
N ASN A 140 2.31 18.79 12.60
CA ASN A 140 1.70 20.05 13.03
C ASN A 140 0.43 19.80 13.85
N HIS A 141 -0.42 18.88 13.40
CA HIS A 141 -1.62 18.51 14.13
C HIS A 141 -1.30 17.89 15.50
N LYS A 142 -0.29 17.02 15.59
CA LYS A 142 0.15 16.41 16.85
C LYS A 142 0.77 17.42 17.82
N ILE A 143 1.56 18.37 17.33
CA ILE A 143 2.13 19.44 18.15
C ILE A 143 1.02 20.36 18.68
N ALA A 144 0.06 20.74 17.83
CA ALA A 144 -1.08 21.54 18.25
C ALA A 144 -1.91 20.82 19.33
N TYR A 145 -2.18 19.53 19.13
CA TYR A 145 -2.86 18.68 20.13
C TYR A 145 -2.08 18.61 21.44
N TRP A 146 -0.76 18.36 21.40
CA TRP A 146 0.06 18.30 22.60
C TRP A 146 0.06 19.62 23.39
N ARG A 147 0.10 20.75 22.69
CA ARG A 147 0.03 22.09 23.31
C ARG A 147 -1.34 22.39 23.92
N SER A 148 -2.42 21.82 23.38
CA SER A 148 -3.78 21.99 23.92
C SER A 148 -4.07 21.16 25.18
N LEU A 149 -3.22 20.16 25.49
CA LEU A 149 -3.40 19.29 26.65
C LEU A 149 -2.96 19.96 27.96
N THR A 150 -3.69 19.68 29.03
CA THR A 150 -3.28 20.07 30.39
C THR A 150 -2.02 19.31 30.83
N LYS A 151 -1.24 19.90 31.74
CA LYS A 151 -0.02 19.27 32.27
C LYS A 151 -0.27 17.90 32.91
N ALA A 152 -1.40 17.74 33.61
CA ALA A 152 -1.80 16.46 34.19
C ALA A 152 -2.07 15.39 33.11
N GLN A 153 -2.75 15.75 32.02
CA GLN A 153 -3.01 14.83 30.90
C GLN A 153 -1.74 14.46 30.15
N GLN A 154 -0.77 15.38 30.01
CA GLN A 154 0.54 15.07 29.43
C GLN A 154 1.28 13.99 30.22
N ILE A 155 1.28 14.06 31.56
CA ILE A 155 1.93 13.05 32.41
C ILE A 155 1.25 11.69 32.25
N LYS A 156 -0.09 11.63 32.32
CA LYS A 156 -0.86 10.39 32.13
C LYS A 156 -0.61 9.76 30.76
N LEU A 157 -0.52 10.59 29.73
CA LEU A 157 -0.27 10.13 28.36
C LEU A 157 1.14 9.55 28.24
N THR A 158 2.16 10.25 28.74
CA THR A 158 3.56 9.78 28.72
C THR A 158 3.71 8.49 29.51
N SER A 159 3.12 8.38 30.70
CA SER A 159 3.18 7.15 31.50
C SER A 159 2.52 5.98 30.78
N ALA A 160 1.40 6.19 30.08
CA ALA A 160 0.75 5.15 29.28
C ALA A 160 1.64 4.68 28.11
N TYR A 161 2.34 5.59 27.42
CA TYR A 161 3.28 5.21 26.36
C TYR A 161 4.49 4.45 26.89
N VAL A 162 5.08 4.90 28.00
CA VAL A 162 6.23 4.22 28.62
C VAL A 162 5.83 2.82 29.08
N ALA A 163 4.71 2.67 29.78
CA ALA A 163 4.22 1.37 30.24
C ALA A 163 3.93 0.42 29.07
N GLY A 164 3.22 0.91 28.03
CA GLY A 164 2.93 0.11 26.84
C GLY A 164 4.20 -0.32 26.10
N PHE A 165 5.17 0.58 25.96
CA PHE A 165 6.44 0.28 25.30
C PHE A 165 7.29 -0.71 26.10
N SER A 166 7.39 -0.55 27.42
CA SER A 166 8.08 -1.50 28.29
C SER A 166 7.47 -2.90 28.21
N LEU A 167 6.14 -3.01 28.16
CA LEU A 167 5.45 -4.29 28.03
C LEU A 167 5.71 -4.95 26.68
N MET A 168 5.70 -4.17 25.59
CA MET A 168 6.05 -4.67 24.26
C MET A 168 7.51 -5.14 24.19
N LEU A 169 8.45 -4.37 24.73
CA LEU A 169 9.86 -4.77 24.77
C LEU A 169 10.07 -6.02 25.60
N PHE A 170 9.45 -6.10 26.78
CA PHE A 170 9.53 -7.27 27.64
C PHE A 170 9.07 -8.53 26.88
N TRP A 171 7.95 -8.45 26.17
CA TRP A 171 7.44 -9.56 25.37
C TRP A 171 8.36 -9.91 24.20
N LEU A 172 8.94 -8.91 23.51
CA LEU A 172 9.87 -9.15 22.41
C LEU A 172 11.18 -9.80 22.86
N THR A 173 11.61 -9.55 24.09
CA THR A 173 12.87 -10.09 24.66
C THR A 173 12.74 -11.45 25.32
N LEU A 174 11.51 -11.90 25.60
CA LEU A 174 11.23 -13.14 26.33
C LEU A 174 11.00 -14.30 25.36
#